data_AF-A0A2E6S8R5-F1
#
_entry.id   AF-A0A2E6S8R5-F1
#
_cell.length_a   1.000
_cell.length_b   1.000
_cell.length_c   1.000
_cell.angle_alpha   90.00
_cell.angle_beta   90.00
_cell.angle_gamma   90.00
#
_symmetry.space_group_name_H-M   'P 1'
#
loop_
_entity.id
_entity.type
_entity.pdbx_description
1 polymer ?
#
loop_
_entity_poly.entity_id
_entity_poly.type
_entity_poly.pdbx_seq_one_letter_code
_entity_poly.pdbx_strand_id
1 'polypeptide(L)'
;MGVDELPTRAPGRGASRSAQVRRNLPRDLVAFIGTLVAAVCFDWQARDVIWGLWICSFTYGYACIVSALLIPIARAGECSRRPMLMSGLFLLCFFTMHFGLFHIVHGQFLNQFFPLGGQATGFLGVFTLITWPLSLYWPMVLATFISRFYELPFNGANPAGGTGGIGALFIKPYANVIRMHLLIFVFAGLDTAGLSDIALYPVLLFYFFPWRACLGRHAGGE
;
A
#
# COMPACT_ATOMS: atom_id res chain seq x y z
N MET A 1 -1.27 36.62 47.29
CA MET A 1 -1.39 36.88 45.85
C MET A 1 -0.85 35.66 45.13
N GLY A 2 -1.75 34.75 44.77
CA GLY A 2 -1.43 33.63 43.90
C GLY A 2 -1.97 33.90 42.52
N VAL A 3 -1.30 33.34 41.50
CA VAL A 3 -1.95 32.55 40.46
C VAL A 3 -0.88 31.59 39.93
N ASP A 4 -1.03 30.30 40.27
CA ASP A 4 -0.34 29.20 39.60
C ASP A 4 -0.97 29.03 38.21
N GLU A 5 -0.28 29.45 37.16
CA GLU A 5 -0.66 29.09 35.80
C GLU A 5 -0.28 27.64 35.52
N LEU A 6 -1.26 26.75 35.66
CA LEU A 6 -1.18 25.37 35.19
C LEU A 6 -0.95 25.35 33.66
N PRO A 7 0.06 24.62 33.15
CA PRO A 7 0.23 24.45 31.71
C PRO A 7 -0.95 23.65 31.15
N THR A 8 -1.76 24.30 30.31
CA THR A 8 -2.80 23.67 29.50
C THR A 8 -2.22 22.52 28.67
N ARG A 9 -2.50 21.28 29.08
CA ARG A 9 -2.19 20.06 28.32
C ARG A 9 -2.80 20.20 26.92
N ALA A 10 -1.93 20.27 25.90
CA ALA A 10 -2.35 20.15 24.51
C ALA A 10 -3.20 18.87 24.34
N PRO A 11 -4.31 18.91 23.58
CA PRO A 11 -5.16 17.75 23.38
C PRO A 11 -4.33 16.58 22.84
N GLY A 12 -4.34 15.47 23.56
CA GLY A 12 -3.46 14.33 23.33
C GLY A 12 -3.62 13.74 21.92
N ARG A 13 -2.50 13.51 21.23
CA ARG A 13 -2.39 12.81 19.93
C ARG A 13 -3.26 11.55 19.81
N GLY A 14 -3.59 10.89 20.93
CA GLY A 14 -4.45 9.69 20.98
C GLY A 14 -5.92 9.92 20.65
N ALA A 15 -6.50 11.08 20.99
CA ALA A 15 -7.91 11.38 20.72
C ALA A 15 -8.16 11.62 19.22
N SER A 16 -7.24 12.31 18.55
CA SER A 16 -7.29 12.54 17.10
C SER A 16 -7.13 11.22 16.30
N ARG A 17 -6.21 10.35 16.73
CA ARG A 17 -5.94 9.06 16.06
C ARG A 17 -7.12 8.08 16.18
N SER A 18 -7.77 7.99 17.33
CA SER A 18 -8.92 7.10 17.54
C SER A 18 -10.18 7.55 16.80
N ALA A 19 -10.42 8.86 16.71
CA ALA A 19 -11.51 9.42 15.91
C ALA A 19 -11.33 9.15 14.40
N GLN A 20 -10.09 9.26 13.90
CA GLN A 20 -9.79 8.98 12.49
C GLN A 20 -9.95 7.49 12.14
N VAL A 21 -9.54 6.59 13.03
CA VAL A 21 -9.74 5.13 12.85
C VAL A 21 -11.23 4.78 12.77
N ARG A 22 -12.07 5.34 13.65
CA ARG A 22 -13.53 5.09 13.60
C ARG A 22 -14.18 5.60 12.33
N ARG A 23 -13.70 6.72 11.78
CA ARG A 23 -14.24 7.30 10.54
C ARG A 23 -13.91 6.47 9.30
N ASN A 24 -12.78 5.77 9.32
CA ASN A 24 -12.35 4.94 8.18
C ASN A 24 -12.94 3.53 8.20
N LEU A 25 -13.32 3.03 9.39
CA LEU A 25 -13.76 1.66 9.60
C LEU A 25 -14.87 1.18 8.64
N PRO A 26 -15.96 1.92 8.36
CA PRO A 26 -17.00 1.44 7.44
C PRO A 26 -16.46 1.20 6.03
N ARG A 27 -15.54 2.05 5.55
CA ARG A 27 -14.94 1.89 4.22
C ARG A 27 -13.99 0.71 4.15
N ASP A 28 -13.18 0.54 5.19
CA ASP A 28 -12.26 -0.60 5.29
C ASP A 28 -13.05 -1.92 5.35
N LEU A 29 -14.18 -1.93 6.07
CA LEU A 29 -15.10 -3.08 6.09
C LEU A 29 -15.74 -3.34 4.72
N VAL A 30 -16.21 -2.30 4.02
CA VAL A 30 -16.78 -2.47 2.67
C VAL A 30 -15.72 -2.99 1.70
N ALA A 31 -14.51 -2.43 1.71
CA ALA A 31 -13.41 -2.91 0.86
C ALA A 31 -13.01 -4.35 1.21
N PHE A 32 -12.97 -4.70 2.49
CA PHE A 32 -12.67 -6.06 2.95
C PHE A 32 -13.75 -7.05 2.51
N ILE A 33 -15.02 -6.76 2.78
CA ILE A 33 -16.15 -7.61 2.40
C ILE A 33 -16.22 -7.75 0.88
N GLY A 34 -16.05 -6.65 0.14
CA GLY A 34 -16.02 -6.68 -1.33
C GLY A 34 -14.89 -7.54 -1.88
N THR A 35 -13.69 -7.48 -1.27
CA THR A 35 -12.57 -8.35 -1.64
C THR A 35 -12.85 -9.81 -1.31
N LEU A 36 -13.48 -10.10 -0.16
CA LEU A 36 -13.86 -11.46 0.23
C LEU A 36 -14.91 -12.06 -0.72
N VAL A 37 -15.94 -11.27 -1.06
CA VAL A 37 -16.96 -11.67 -2.04
C VAL A 37 -16.32 -11.93 -3.40
N ALA A 38 -15.43 -11.05 -3.86
CA ALA A 38 -14.69 -11.28 -5.11
C ALA A 38 -13.87 -12.57 -5.03
N ALA A 39 -13.13 -12.81 -3.94
CA ALA A 39 -12.35 -14.03 -3.77
C ALA A 39 -13.21 -15.30 -3.88
N VAL A 40 -14.42 -15.30 -3.30
CA VAL A 40 -15.35 -16.42 -3.40
C VAL A 40 -15.95 -16.53 -4.81
N CYS A 41 -16.38 -15.43 -5.41
CA CYS A 41 -17.01 -15.43 -6.75
C CYS A 41 -16.04 -15.81 -7.88
N PHE A 42 -14.75 -15.56 -7.70
CA PHE A 42 -13.71 -15.85 -8.69
C PHE A 42 -12.86 -17.08 -8.32
N ASP A 43 -13.27 -17.84 -7.29
CA ASP A 43 -12.55 -19.03 -6.79
C ASP A 43 -11.04 -18.78 -6.56
N TRP A 44 -10.71 -17.63 -5.96
CA TRP A 44 -9.34 -17.22 -5.75
C TRP A 44 -8.62 -18.15 -4.77
N GLN A 45 -7.43 -18.59 -5.19
CA GLN A 45 -6.50 -19.36 -4.37
C GLN A 45 -5.47 -18.43 -3.72
N ALA A 46 -4.60 -19.00 -2.87
CA ALA A 46 -3.51 -18.25 -2.23
C ALA A 46 -2.63 -17.51 -3.25
N ARG A 47 -2.35 -18.15 -4.40
CA ARG A 47 -1.66 -17.54 -5.55
C ARG A 47 -2.34 -16.24 -5.99
N ASP A 48 -3.65 -16.28 -6.16
CA ASP A 48 -4.43 -15.15 -6.69
C ASP A 48 -4.40 -13.96 -5.73
N VAL A 49 -4.45 -14.23 -4.42
CA VAL A 49 -4.29 -13.20 -3.41
C VAL A 49 -2.89 -12.60 -3.43
N ILE A 50 -1.84 -13.40 -3.57
CA ILE A 50 -0.46 -12.91 -3.64
C ILE A 50 -0.26 -12.00 -4.86
N TRP A 51 -0.72 -12.43 -6.03
CA TRP A 51 -0.65 -11.61 -7.26
C TRP A 51 -1.53 -10.37 -7.19
N GLY A 52 -2.71 -10.49 -6.59
CA GLY A 52 -3.61 -9.38 -6.31
C GLY A 52 -2.97 -8.34 -5.40
N LEU A 53 -2.28 -8.77 -4.33
CA LEU A 53 -1.53 -7.89 -3.44
C LEU A 53 -0.37 -7.18 -4.15
N TRP A 54 0.36 -7.91 -5.00
CA TRP A 54 1.45 -7.35 -5.79
C TRP A 54 0.94 -6.29 -6.80
N ILE A 55 -0.13 -6.57 -7.53
CA ILE A 55 -0.66 -5.58 -8.49
C ILE A 55 -1.29 -4.39 -7.78
N CYS A 56 -1.90 -4.58 -6.60
CA CYS A 56 -2.35 -3.48 -5.75
C CYS A 56 -1.18 -2.60 -5.28
N SER A 57 -0.06 -3.19 -4.85
CA SER A 57 1.12 -2.41 -4.43
C SER A 57 1.71 -1.63 -5.59
N PHE A 58 1.77 -2.24 -6.79
CA PHE A 58 2.24 -1.58 -8.00
C PHE A 58 1.36 -0.40 -8.39
N THR A 59 0.05 -0.63 -8.57
CA THR A 59 -0.90 0.39 -9.04
C THR A 59 -1.11 1.52 -8.04
N TYR A 60 -1.39 1.20 -6.78
CA TYR A 60 -1.59 2.19 -5.73
C TYR A 60 -0.30 2.94 -5.40
N GLY A 61 0.83 2.23 -5.34
CA GLY A 61 2.15 2.82 -5.10
C GLY A 61 2.54 3.81 -6.20
N TYR A 62 2.32 3.45 -7.46
CA TYR A 62 2.59 4.34 -8.59
C TYR A 62 1.67 5.57 -8.58
N ALA A 63 0.38 5.39 -8.26
CA ALA A 63 -0.55 6.51 -8.08
C ALA A 63 -0.08 7.47 -6.97
N CYS A 64 0.48 6.96 -5.88
CA CYS A 64 1.07 7.78 -4.82
C CYS A 64 2.29 8.58 -5.29
N ILE A 65 3.20 7.97 -6.07
CA ILE A 65 4.37 8.66 -6.63
C ILE A 65 3.93 9.80 -7.54
N VAL A 66 3.06 9.50 -8.51
CA VAL A 66 2.56 10.48 -9.49
C VAL A 66 1.86 11.63 -8.78
N SER A 67 0.95 11.33 -7.85
CA SER A 67 0.23 12.36 -7.12
C SER A 67 1.17 13.19 -6.23
N ALA A 68 2.06 12.57 -5.47
CA ALA A 68 3.00 13.26 -4.59
C ALA A 68 3.92 14.25 -5.33
N LEU A 69 4.21 14.00 -6.61
CA LEU A 69 5.01 14.89 -7.45
C LEU A 69 4.16 15.94 -8.18
N LEU A 70 3.01 15.55 -8.75
CA LEU A 70 2.19 16.46 -9.56
C LEU A 70 1.43 17.49 -8.72
N ILE A 71 0.95 17.14 -7.52
CA ILE A 71 0.13 18.06 -6.71
C ILE A 71 0.90 19.28 -6.23
N PRO A 72 2.13 19.16 -5.67
CA PRO A 72 2.92 20.33 -5.30
C PRO A 72 3.20 21.24 -6.50
N ILE A 73 3.47 20.67 -7.68
CA ILE A 73 3.70 21.43 -8.92
C ILE A 73 2.43 22.19 -9.34
N ALA A 74 1.27 21.52 -9.30
CA ALA A 74 -0.02 22.13 -9.63
C ALA A 74 -0.40 23.26 -8.66
N ARG A 75 -0.01 23.15 -7.39
CA ARG A 75 -0.24 24.17 -6.35
C ARG A 75 0.86 25.24 -6.28
N ALA A 76 1.95 25.09 -7.01
CA ALA A 76 3.07 26.02 -6.99
C ALA A 76 2.74 27.34 -7.68
N GLY A 77 3.17 28.45 -7.07
CA GLY A 77 3.20 29.77 -7.70
C GLY A 77 4.22 29.83 -8.83
N GLU A 78 4.09 30.83 -9.71
CA GLU A 78 4.86 30.95 -10.96
C GLU A 78 6.38 30.87 -10.75
N CYS A 79 6.92 31.59 -9.76
CA CYS A 79 8.36 31.61 -9.45
C CYS A 79 8.90 30.23 -9.02
N SER A 80 8.09 29.43 -8.31
CA SER A 80 8.45 28.09 -7.84
C SER A 80 8.17 26.98 -8.85
N ARG A 81 7.29 27.21 -9.83
CA ARG A 81 6.78 26.15 -10.71
C ARG A 81 7.86 25.56 -11.62
N ARG A 82 8.69 26.39 -12.26
CA ARG A 82 9.76 25.93 -13.16
C ARG A 82 10.78 25.02 -12.47
N PRO A 83 11.41 25.40 -11.33
CA PRO A 83 12.34 24.51 -10.65
C PRO A 83 11.67 23.25 -10.10
N MET A 84 10.42 23.35 -9.63
CA MET A 84 9.64 22.16 -9.20
C MET A 84 9.28 21.24 -10.36
N LEU A 85 9.06 21.76 -11.56
CA LEU A 85 8.81 20.95 -12.75
C LEU A 85 10.08 20.19 -13.17
N MET A 86 11.23 20.86 -13.20
CA MET A 86 12.51 20.22 -13.54
C MET A 86 12.87 19.11 -12.56
N SER A 87 12.84 19.43 -11.26
CA SER A 87 13.08 18.43 -10.20
C SER A 87 12.01 17.35 -10.16
N GLY A 88 10.74 17.70 -10.37
CA GLY A 88 9.62 16.77 -10.43
C GLY A 88 9.71 15.79 -11.59
N LEU A 89 10.11 16.24 -12.78
CA LEU A 89 10.35 15.36 -13.94
C LEU A 89 11.51 14.41 -13.69
N PHE A 90 12.61 14.92 -13.14
CA PHE A 90 13.75 14.09 -12.74
C PHE A 90 13.33 13.02 -11.72
N LEU A 91 12.65 13.42 -10.64
CA LEU A 91 12.19 12.50 -9.60
C LEU A 91 11.15 11.51 -10.15
N LEU A 92 10.24 11.94 -11.02
CA LEU A 92 9.27 11.06 -11.65
C LEU A 92 9.99 10.00 -12.49
N CYS A 93 10.93 10.40 -13.34
CA CYS A 93 11.74 9.47 -14.13
C CYS A 93 12.50 8.47 -13.23
N PHE A 94 13.21 8.99 -12.22
CA PHE A 94 13.97 8.17 -11.28
C PHE A 94 13.08 7.17 -10.54
N PHE A 95 11.98 7.63 -9.94
CA PHE A 95 11.08 6.76 -9.19
C PHE A 95 10.33 5.80 -10.11
N THR A 96 9.91 6.20 -11.31
CA THR A 96 9.29 5.27 -12.27
C THR A 96 10.26 4.14 -12.65
N MET A 97 11.53 4.46 -12.94
CA MET A 97 12.53 3.45 -13.25
C MET A 97 12.83 2.57 -12.03
N HIS A 98 13.11 3.17 -10.88
CA HIS A 98 13.48 2.42 -9.68
C HIS A 98 12.31 1.57 -9.13
N PHE A 99 11.13 2.16 -8.95
CA PHE A 99 9.93 1.47 -8.48
C PHE A 99 9.48 0.40 -9.48
N GLY A 100 9.46 0.74 -10.77
CA GLY A 100 9.05 -0.15 -11.85
C GLY A 100 9.96 -1.35 -11.98
N LEU A 101 11.27 -1.14 -12.09
CA LEU A 101 12.25 -2.22 -12.21
C LEU A 101 12.20 -3.15 -10.99
N PHE A 102 12.10 -2.58 -9.79
CA PHE A 102 12.00 -3.36 -8.57
C PHE A 102 10.73 -4.22 -8.59
N HIS A 103 9.56 -3.65 -8.94
CA HIS A 103 8.33 -4.44 -9.04
C HIS A 103 8.39 -5.53 -10.10
N ILE A 104 9.04 -5.27 -11.25
CA ILE A 104 9.22 -6.27 -12.30
C ILE A 104 10.06 -7.44 -11.77
N VAL A 105 11.21 -7.16 -11.15
CA VAL A 105 12.03 -8.21 -10.52
C VAL A 105 11.23 -8.98 -9.48
N HIS A 106 10.40 -8.30 -8.69
CA HIS A 106 9.49 -8.95 -7.75
C HIS A 106 8.45 -9.84 -8.40
N GLY A 107 7.81 -9.38 -9.47
CA GLY A 107 6.85 -10.16 -10.22
C GLY A 107 7.52 -11.40 -10.84
N GLN A 108 8.77 -11.28 -11.29
CA GLN A 108 9.54 -12.43 -11.78
C GLN A 108 9.82 -13.45 -10.68
N PHE A 109 10.25 -13.02 -9.48
CA PHE A 109 10.38 -13.92 -8.33
C PHE A 109 9.06 -14.58 -7.97
N LEU A 110 7.97 -13.81 -7.87
CA LEU A 110 6.63 -14.36 -7.64
C LEU A 110 6.26 -15.41 -8.67
N ASN A 111 6.57 -15.17 -9.94
CA ASN A 111 6.26 -16.09 -11.01
C ASN A 111 7.03 -17.43 -10.94
N GLN A 112 8.20 -17.45 -10.32
CA GLN A 112 8.96 -18.69 -10.10
C GLN A 112 8.26 -19.61 -9.09
N PHE A 113 7.58 -19.05 -8.08
CA PHE A 113 6.87 -19.82 -7.05
C PHE A 113 5.38 -20.02 -7.38
N PHE A 114 4.77 -19.02 -8.00
CA PHE A 114 3.34 -18.92 -8.24
C PHE A 114 3.08 -18.55 -9.70
N PRO A 115 3.33 -19.45 -10.66
CA PRO A 115 3.29 -19.12 -12.07
C PRO A 115 1.89 -18.69 -12.52
N LEU A 116 1.83 -17.54 -13.20
CA LEU A 116 0.68 -17.16 -14.01
C LEU A 116 0.88 -17.74 -15.41
N GLY A 117 -0.04 -18.58 -15.86
CA GLY A 117 0.08 -19.26 -17.16
C GLY A 117 0.22 -18.30 -18.35
N GLY A 118 0.89 -18.75 -19.42
CA GLY A 118 0.86 -18.08 -20.73
C GLY A 118 1.81 -16.89 -20.92
N GLN A 119 3.01 -16.89 -20.33
CA GLN A 119 3.88 -15.70 -20.38
C GLN A 119 4.71 -15.59 -21.65
N ALA A 120 4.65 -14.41 -22.27
CA ALA A 120 5.58 -13.98 -23.28
C ALA A 120 6.97 -13.76 -22.65
N THR A 121 8.02 -14.21 -23.33
CA THR A 121 9.41 -13.96 -22.94
C THR A 121 9.92 -12.63 -23.50
N GLY A 122 10.92 -12.02 -22.84
CA GLY A 122 11.54 -10.77 -23.29
C GLY A 122 10.80 -9.49 -22.86
N PHE A 123 11.05 -8.37 -23.56
CA PHE A 123 10.54 -7.04 -23.19
C PHE A 123 9.01 -6.97 -23.11
N LEU A 124 8.31 -7.65 -24.03
CA LEU A 124 6.85 -7.72 -24.01
C LEU A 124 6.31 -8.52 -22.81
N GLY A 125 7.12 -9.43 -22.26
CA GLY A 125 6.83 -10.17 -21.03
C GLY A 125 6.61 -9.27 -19.81
N VAL A 126 7.25 -8.10 -19.77
CA VAL A 126 7.06 -7.10 -18.70
C VAL A 126 5.64 -6.54 -18.73
N PHE A 127 5.11 -6.24 -19.92
CA PHE A 127 3.75 -5.74 -20.04
C PHE A 127 2.74 -6.81 -19.63
N THR A 128 2.95 -8.07 -20.05
CA THR A 128 2.07 -9.17 -19.64
C THR A 128 2.09 -9.42 -18.14
N LEU A 129 3.25 -9.26 -17.49
CA LEU A 129 3.41 -9.39 -16.04
C LEU A 129 2.57 -8.37 -15.26
N ILE A 130 2.22 -7.23 -15.88
CA ILE A 130 1.41 -6.19 -15.26
C ILE A 130 -0.05 -6.30 -15.72
N THR A 131 -0.30 -6.42 -17.02
CA THR A 131 -1.66 -6.38 -17.59
C THR A 131 -2.46 -7.61 -17.23
N TRP A 132 -1.83 -8.78 -17.12
CA TRP A 132 -2.52 -10.04 -16.82
C TRP A 132 -3.01 -10.10 -15.36
N PRO A 133 -2.18 -9.84 -14.32
CA PRO A 133 -2.72 -9.71 -12.96
C PRO A 133 -3.73 -8.58 -12.83
N LEU A 134 -3.53 -7.48 -13.56
CA LEU A 134 -4.46 -6.35 -13.50
C LEU A 134 -5.84 -6.73 -14.02
N SER A 135 -5.94 -7.51 -15.10
CA SER A 135 -7.24 -7.95 -15.64
C SER A 135 -7.92 -9.00 -14.77
N LEU A 136 -7.16 -9.87 -14.09
CA LEU A 136 -7.70 -10.90 -13.20
C LEU A 136 -8.10 -10.36 -11.83
N TYR A 137 -7.32 -9.43 -11.28
CA TYR A 137 -7.44 -8.99 -9.88
C TYR A 137 -7.88 -7.52 -9.75
N TRP A 138 -8.50 -6.96 -10.79
CA TRP A 138 -9.04 -5.59 -10.77
C TRP A 138 -10.02 -5.31 -9.62
N PRO A 139 -10.86 -6.25 -9.11
CA PRO A 139 -11.75 -5.94 -7.99
C PRO A 139 -10.97 -5.59 -6.72
N MET A 140 -9.83 -6.25 -6.50
CA MET A 140 -8.95 -6.00 -5.36
C MET A 140 -8.22 -4.66 -5.49
N VAL A 141 -7.81 -4.31 -6.71
CA VAL A 141 -7.24 -2.98 -7.01
C VAL A 141 -8.28 -1.90 -6.69
N LEU A 142 -9.51 -2.06 -7.18
CA LEU A 142 -10.58 -1.11 -6.92
C LEU A 142 -10.89 -0.99 -5.42
N ALA A 143 -11.01 -2.11 -4.70
CA ALA A 143 -11.22 -2.13 -3.25
C ALA A 143 -10.10 -1.40 -2.50
N THR A 144 -8.85 -1.60 -2.93
CA THR A 144 -7.67 -0.91 -2.37
C THR A 144 -7.78 0.60 -2.57
N PHE A 145 -8.12 1.06 -3.77
CA PHE A 145 -8.31 2.48 -4.04
C PHE A 145 -9.48 3.08 -3.24
N ILE A 146 -10.59 2.36 -3.06
CA ILE A 146 -11.73 2.83 -2.26
C ILE A 146 -11.37 2.96 -0.79
N SER A 147 -10.75 1.94 -0.19
CA SER A 147 -10.33 1.98 1.23
C SER A 147 -9.31 3.09 1.46
N ARG A 148 -8.34 3.24 0.56
CA ARG A 148 -7.20 4.15 0.75
C ARG A 148 -7.32 5.48 0.04
N PHE A 149 -8.47 5.80 -0.54
CA PHE A 149 -8.67 7.01 -1.34
C PHE A 149 -8.22 8.29 -0.61
N TYR A 150 -8.47 8.38 0.69
CA TYR A 150 -8.14 9.56 1.51
C TYR A 150 -6.70 9.62 1.97
N GLU A 151 -5.94 8.53 1.84
CA GLU A 151 -4.50 8.51 2.09
C GLU A 151 -3.70 9.01 0.88
N LEU A 152 -4.36 9.18 -0.27
CA LEU A 152 -3.72 9.69 -1.46
C LEU A 152 -3.34 11.16 -1.28
N PRO A 153 -2.14 11.57 -1.75
CA PRO A 153 -1.62 12.94 -1.60
C PRO A 153 -2.58 14.07 -2.02
N PHE A 154 -3.53 13.82 -2.95
CA PHE A 154 -4.47 14.86 -3.40
C PHE A 154 -5.50 15.26 -2.35
N ASN A 155 -5.83 14.35 -1.43
CA ASN A 155 -6.76 14.62 -0.33
C ASN A 155 -6.08 15.33 0.86
N GLY A 156 -4.88 15.89 0.67
CA GLY A 156 -4.13 16.58 1.72
C GLY A 156 -3.51 15.63 2.73
N ALA A 157 -3.57 14.32 2.49
CA ALA A 157 -2.75 13.36 3.21
C ALA A 157 -1.29 13.69 2.90
N ASN A 158 -0.53 14.05 3.92
CA ASN A 158 0.91 14.04 3.81
C ASN A 158 1.33 12.56 3.74
N PRO A 159 1.83 12.04 2.60
CA PRO A 159 2.43 10.70 2.59
C PRO A 159 3.59 10.62 3.61
N ALA A 160 4.19 11.77 3.92
CA ALA A 160 5.03 12.03 5.07
C ALA A 160 4.20 12.28 6.35
N GLY A 161 3.48 11.27 6.83
CA GLY A 161 2.97 11.26 8.20
C GLY A 161 4.16 11.22 9.17
N GLY A 162 4.67 12.39 9.57
CA GLY A 162 5.70 12.58 10.59
C GLY A 162 6.75 13.61 10.19
N THR A 163 7.12 14.45 11.15
CA THR A 163 8.27 15.37 11.22
C THR A 163 9.65 14.72 11.03
N GLY A 164 9.75 13.61 10.29
CA GLY A 164 11.00 12.95 9.98
C GLY A 164 11.56 13.50 8.68
N GLY A 165 12.80 13.97 8.70
CA GLY A 165 13.50 14.48 7.53
C GLY A 165 13.59 13.46 6.38
N ILE A 166 14.26 13.86 5.31
CA ILE A 166 14.43 13.12 4.04
C ILE A 166 14.69 11.61 4.25
N GLY A 167 15.42 11.20 5.29
CA GLY A 167 15.66 9.78 5.64
C GLY A 167 14.42 8.95 6.02
N ALA A 168 13.41 9.53 6.68
CA ALA A 168 12.17 8.83 7.01
C ALA A 168 11.30 8.55 5.76
N LEU A 169 11.48 9.37 4.71
CA LEU A 169 10.85 9.21 3.41
C LEU A 169 11.46 8.02 2.65
N PHE A 170 12.76 7.74 2.87
CA PHE A 170 13.46 6.62 2.26
C PHE A 170 13.23 5.30 3.00
N ILE A 171 13.22 5.25 4.33
CA ILE A 171 13.12 3.97 5.09
C ILE A 171 11.72 3.33 5.06
N LYS A 172 10.64 4.13 5.15
CA LYS A 172 9.26 3.61 5.20
C LYS A 172 8.89 2.72 4.00
N PRO A 173 9.24 3.09 2.75
CA PRO A 173 9.05 2.22 1.59
C PRO A 173 9.74 0.85 1.72
N TYR A 174 10.99 0.81 2.18
CA TYR A 174 11.75 -0.45 2.30
C TYR A 174 11.14 -1.42 3.31
N ALA A 175 10.61 -0.92 4.43
CA ALA A 175 9.96 -1.79 5.43
C ALA A 175 8.74 -2.52 4.86
N ASN A 176 7.94 -1.86 4.02
CA ASN A 176 6.79 -2.49 3.38
C ASN A 176 7.20 -3.51 2.32
N VAL A 177 8.28 -3.21 1.59
CA VAL A 177 8.90 -4.12 0.62
C VAL A 177 9.42 -5.38 1.30
N ILE A 178 10.19 -5.25 2.39
CA ILE A 178 10.73 -6.38 3.16
C ILE A 178 9.58 -7.24 3.69
N ARG A 179 8.52 -6.62 4.22
CA ARG A 179 7.33 -7.35 4.68
C ARG A 179 6.72 -8.20 3.56
N MET A 180 6.60 -7.65 2.35
CA MET A 180 6.10 -8.40 1.19
C MET A 180 7.02 -9.55 0.80
N HIS A 181 8.35 -9.37 0.81
CA HIS A 181 9.28 -10.47 0.53
C HIS A 181 9.21 -11.58 1.56
N LEU A 182 9.16 -11.22 2.84
CA LEU A 182 9.06 -12.20 3.92
C LEU A 182 7.77 -13.02 3.79
N LEU A 183 6.65 -12.39 3.40
CA LEU A 183 5.42 -13.11 3.10
C LEU A 183 5.61 -14.08 1.94
N ILE A 184 6.24 -13.66 0.84
CA ILE A 184 6.53 -14.53 -0.31
C ILE A 184 7.37 -15.75 0.12
N PHE A 185 8.41 -15.54 0.93
CA PHE A 185 9.24 -16.65 1.42
C PHE A 185 8.49 -17.58 2.39
N VAL A 186 7.68 -17.02 3.30
CA VAL A 186 6.83 -17.82 4.20
C VAL A 186 5.84 -18.65 3.38
N PHE A 187 5.23 -18.07 2.35
CA PHE A 187 4.29 -18.77 1.49
C PHE A 187 4.94 -19.82 0.61
N ALA A 188 6.09 -19.54 0.02
CA ALA A 188 6.85 -20.54 -0.73
C ALA A 188 7.17 -21.74 0.17
N GLY A 189 7.55 -21.52 1.44
CA GLY A 189 7.74 -22.60 2.41
C GLY A 189 6.45 -23.37 2.76
N LEU A 190 5.33 -22.67 2.90
CA LEU A 190 4.03 -23.31 3.17
C LEU A 190 3.51 -24.11 1.97
N ASP A 191 3.76 -23.65 0.74
CA ASP A 191 3.40 -24.34 -0.49
C ASP A 191 4.20 -25.64 -0.64
N THR A 192 5.52 -25.60 -0.37
CA THR A 192 6.34 -26.84 -0.32
C THR A 192 5.90 -27.83 0.75
N ALA A 193 5.18 -27.38 1.77
CA ALA A 193 4.61 -28.21 2.83
C ALA A 193 3.20 -28.73 2.49
N GLY A 194 2.62 -28.37 1.34
CA GLY A 194 1.29 -28.79 0.91
C GLY A 194 0.13 -28.15 1.71
N LEU A 195 0.38 -27.01 2.38
CA LEU A 195 -0.60 -26.31 3.23
C LEU A 195 -1.20 -25.07 2.54
N SER A 196 -1.08 -24.94 1.23
CA SER A 196 -1.40 -23.73 0.46
C SER A 196 -2.88 -23.32 0.54
N ASP A 197 -3.82 -24.26 0.61
CA ASP A 197 -5.26 -23.97 0.71
C ASP A 197 -5.65 -23.39 2.08
N ILE A 198 -4.98 -23.81 3.15
CA ILE A 198 -5.23 -23.29 4.52
C ILE A 198 -4.54 -21.94 4.70
N ALA A 199 -3.44 -21.67 3.99
CA ALA A 199 -2.64 -20.45 4.10
C ALA A 199 -3.35 -19.18 3.56
N LEU A 200 -4.40 -19.34 2.75
CA LEU A 200 -5.22 -18.25 2.21
C LEU A 200 -5.86 -17.39 3.32
N TYR A 201 -6.56 -18.04 4.25
CA TYR A 201 -7.32 -17.39 5.32
C TYR A 201 -6.47 -16.57 6.31
N PRO A 202 -5.35 -17.08 6.86
CA PRO A 202 -4.52 -16.31 7.78
C PRO A 202 -3.87 -15.10 7.09
N VAL A 203 -3.61 -15.15 5.79
CA VAL A 203 -3.04 -14.00 5.07
C VAL A 203 -4.06 -12.93 4.72
N LEU A 204 -5.26 -13.32 4.28
CA LEU A 204 -6.34 -12.37 4.13
C LEU A 204 -6.65 -11.69 5.48
N LEU A 205 -6.65 -12.47 6.57
CA LEU A 205 -6.80 -11.93 7.92
C LEU A 205 -5.62 -11.01 8.28
N PHE A 206 -4.37 -11.44 8.11
CA PHE A 206 -3.22 -10.63 8.49
C PHE A 206 -3.05 -9.34 7.67
N TYR A 207 -3.44 -9.36 6.39
CA TYR A 207 -3.24 -8.23 5.48
C TYR A 207 -4.42 -7.27 5.45
N PHE A 208 -5.65 -7.77 5.38
CA PHE A 208 -6.84 -6.94 5.21
C PHE A 208 -7.62 -6.67 6.48
N PHE A 209 -7.46 -7.47 7.53
CA PHE A 209 -8.15 -7.19 8.79
C PHE A 209 -7.64 -5.87 9.37
N PRO A 210 -8.53 -4.98 9.85
CA PRO A 210 -8.15 -3.68 10.39
C PRO A 210 -7.55 -3.81 11.79
N TRP A 211 -6.39 -4.48 11.92
CA TRP A 211 -5.69 -4.73 13.20
C TRP A 211 -5.49 -3.47 14.02
N ARG A 212 -5.30 -2.32 13.37
CA ARG A 212 -5.14 -1.02 14.02
C ARG A 212 -6.37 -0.57 14.82
N ALA A 213 -7.57 -0.96 14.38
CA ALA A 213 -8.82 -0.68 15.07
C ALA A 213 -9.05 -1.62 16.27
N CYS A 214 -8.63 -2.88 16.17
CA CYS A 214 -8.76 -3.86 17.26
C CYS A 214 -7.66 -3.75 18.32
N LEU A 215 -6.39 -3.66 17.92
CA LEU A 215 -5.25 -3.58 18.84
C LEU A 215 -5.04 -2.18 19.44
N GLY A 216 -5.68 -1.15 18.87
CA GLY A 216 -5.68 0.21 19.41
C GLY A 216 -6.41 0.37 20.75
N ARG A 217 -7.01 -0.71 21.30
CA ARG A 217 -7.73 -0.70 22.58
C ARG A 217 -6.87 -1.00 23.82
N HIS A 218 -5.64 -1.51 23.66
CA HIS A 218 -4.81 -1.96 24.82
C HIS A 218 -3.61 -1.06 25.18
N ALA A 219 -3.32 0.01 24.45
CA ALA A 219 -2.18 0.89 24.74
C ALA A 219 -2.56 2.16 25.54
N GLY A 220 -3.64 2.12 26.32
CA GLY A 220 -4.14 3.27 27.08
C GLY A 220 -4.72 2.92 28.45
N GLY A 221 -4.33 1.78 29.00
CA GLY A 221 -4.79 1.34 30.31
C GLY A 221 -3.69 0.60 31.05
N GLU A 222 -2.61 1.33 31.38
CA GLU A 222 -1.88 1.28 32.66
C GLU A 222 -1.30 2.67 32.91
#